data_AF-A0A5S3QSX5-F1
#
_entry.id   AF-A0A5S3QSX5-F1
#
_cell.length_a   1.000
_cell.length_b   1.000
_cell.length_c   1.000
_cell.angle_alpha   90.00
_cell.angle_beta   90.00
_cell.angle_gamma   90.00
#
_symmetry.space_group_name_H-M   'P 1'
#
loop_
_entity.id
_entity.type
_entity.pdbx_description
1 polymer ?
#
loop_
_entity_poly.entity_id
_entity_poly.type
_entity_poly.pdbx_seq_one_letter_code
_entity_poly.pdbx_strand_id
1 'polypeptide(L)'
;MLGKVLCLVFMLLLLVYYPANARASESPVIDVAVGLENFDFQPLFEEFSEKTGIKVNILAFNNNQLKSELLLYADALQLPDAVIIPSDYMGLTELQFSQVPKSWLSKKLTQKVIENSKVNGELRGVPIMYGNHLVLYYNRALVPHPITDLQSYTQQTVADKPTLGWNFYEMYWFVTFANALQPNLIQAGVPQLDTKAMRLAISNYQSLLNSDVIDADCAYQCLMSRFKTGKLDYFVNGIWAYRQLKDKLKDDLAIAPLPRWGNHQLMSLASSHVLAFPANGIESKKGPYLKLLVDFMQSQKVQDKLWDELNALPANGESLAELTKRGDKALSQLIASLQQTYPQPNEPIMAYIWEAMLKGLTRYLGGVYSVEETTQYMQFIVTKSGQNESKSQHR
;
A
#
# COMPACT_ATOMS: atom_id res chain seq x y z
N MET A 1 44.91 54.10 82.76
CA MET A 1 44.64 55.24 81.86
C MET A 1 44.10 54.69 80.55
N LEU A 2 42.96 55.25 80.08
CA LEU A 2 42.37 55.35 78.73
C LEU A 2 42.71 54.27 77.67
N GLY A 3 41.79 53.72 76.87
CA GLY A 3 40.43 54.09 76.50
C GLY A 3 39.90 53.13 75.41
N LYS A 4 38.57 53.19 75.17
CA LYS A 4 37.82 52.38 74.18
C LYS A 4 38.16 52.74 72.74
N VAL A 5 38.18 51.75 71.83
CA VAL A 5 37.75 51.91 70.42
C VAL A 5 37.08 50.62 69.91
N LEU A 6 35.97 50.82 69.21
CA LEU A 6 35.04 49.89 68.57
C LEU A 6 35.54 49.53 67.15
N CYS A 7 35.38 48.30 66.67
CA CYS A 7 35.36 48.01 65.23
C CYS A 7 34.43 46.83 64.89
N LEU A 8 33.40 47.14 64.10
CA LEU A 8 32.53 46.21 63.39
C LEU A 8 33.33 45.41 62.36
N VAL A 9 33.00 44.12 62.17
CA VAL A 9 33.24 43.42 60.90
C VAL A 9 31.99 42.65 60.49
N PHE A 10 31.59 42.93 59.25
CA PHE A 10 30.43 42.48 58.48
C PHE A 10 30.39 40.96 58.29
N MET A 11 29.21 40.35 58.49
CA MET A 11 28.94 38.95 58.12
C MET A 11 28.41 38.94 56.67
N LEU A 12 29.28 38.62 55.70
CA LEU A 12 28.88 38.43 54.30
C LEU A 12 28.25 37.04 54.12
N LEU A 13 26.94 37.01 53.86
CA LEU A 13 26.23 35.86 53.31
C LEU A 13 26.63 35.68 51.84
N LEU A 14 27.47 34.69 51.56
CA LEU A 14 27.71 34.18 50.20
C LEU A 14 26.50 33.33 49.78
N LEU A 15 25.54 33.97 49.11
CA LEU A 15 24.55 33.27 48.29
C LEU A 15 25.28 32.63 47.11
N VAL A 16 25.59 31.34 47.24
CA VAL A 16 25.99 30.50 46.11
C VAL A 16 24.77 30.39 45.20
N TYR A 17 24.79 31.18 44.13
CA TYR A 17 23.85 31.07 43.03
C TYR A 17 24.13 29.74 42.32
N TYR A 18 23.43 28.67 42.72
CA TYR A 18 23.34 27.49 41.88
C TYR A 18 22.55 27.92 40.63
N PRO A 19 23.14 27.94 39.41
CA PRO A 19 22.30 28.03 38.24
C PRO A 19 21.38 26.82 38.29
N ALA A 20 20.07 27.09 38.30
CA ALA A 20 19.05 26.05 38.14
C ALA A 20 19.49 25.17 36.97
N ASN A 21 19.69 23.88 37.24
CA ASN A 21 19.94 22.87 36.23
C ASN A 21 18.98 23.13 35.08
N ALA A 22 19.51 23.60 33.95
CA ALA A 22 18.87 23.41 32.67
C ALA A 22 18.78 21.89 32.51
N ARG A 23 17.67 21.28 32.94
CA ARG A 23 17.27 19.98 32.44
C ARG A 23 17.29 20.16 30.93
N ALA A 24 18.28 19.58 30.26
CA ALA A 24 18.19 19.35 28.84
C ALA A 24 16.82 18.71 28.62
N SER A 25 15.91 19.46 28.01
CA SER A 25 14.62 18.91 27.60
C SER A 25 14.96 17.70 26.75
N GLU A 26 14.58 16.50 27.20
CA GLU A 26 14.75 15.30 26.38
C GLU A 26 14.14 15.59 25.01
N SER A 27 14.89 15.29 23.95
CA SER A 27 14.40 15.44 22.58
C SER A 27 13.08 14.68 22.44
N PRO A 28 12.01 15.30 21.92
CA PRO A 28 10.75 14.60 21.72
C PRO A 28 10.97 13.38 20.84
N VAL A 29 10.32 12.26 21.20
CA VAL A 29 10.42 10.98 20.48
C VAL A 29 9.05 10.61 19.93
N ILE A 30 9.03 10.13 18.69
CA ILE A 30 7.88 9.46 18.07
C ILE A 30 8.22 8.02 17.68
N ASP A 31 7.35 7.08 18.01
CA ASP A 31 7.43 5.69 17.60
C ASP A 31 6.64 5.50 16.30
N VAL A 32 7.29 4.98 15.26
CA VAL A 32 6.70 4.77 13.94
C VAL A 32 6.84 3.31 13.54
N ALA A 33 5.70 2.63 13.33
CA ALA A 33 5.74 1.27 12.79
C ALA A 33 5.76 1.25 11.25
N VAL A 34 6.60 0.40 10.69
CA VAL A 34 6.76 0.24 9.23
C VAL A 34 6.93 -1.23 8.85
N GLY A 35 6.55 -1.57 7.61
CA GLY A 35 6.90 -2.84 6.99
C GLY A 35 8.27 -2.80 6.30
N LEU A 36 9.11 -3.82 6.49
CA LEU A 36 10.52 -3.86 6.07
C LEU A 36 10.76 -4.33 4.63
N GLU A 37 9.90 -5.17 4.06
CA GLU A 37 10.31 -5.95 2.87
C GLU A 37 10.34 -5.12 1.58
N ASN A 38 9.75 -3.92 1.56
CA ASN A 38 9.61 -3.13 0.33
C ASN A 38 10.25 -1.74 0.38
N PHE A 39 10.46 -1.15 1.56
CA PHE A 39 10.87 0.26 1.69
C PHE A 39 11.79 0.46 2.91
N ASP A 40 12.95 1.07 2.70
CA ASP A 40 13.85 1.46 3.79
C ASP A 40 13.60 2.92 4.19
N PHE A 41 12.72 3.14 5.16
CA PHE A 41 12.39 4.49 5.64
C PHE A 41 13.45 5.11 6.55
N GLN A 42 14.46 4.36 6.99
CA GLN A 42 15.43 4.81 7.97
C GLN A 42 16.15 6.11 7.53
N PRO A 43 16.66 6.24 6.28
CA PRO A 43 17.31 7.48 5.85
C PRO A 43 16.39 8.71 5.88
N LEU A 44 15.10 8.53 5.61
CA LEU A 44 14.12 9.62 5.66
C LEU A 44 13.87 10.08 7.09
N PHE A 45 13.76 9.13 8.02
CA PHE A 45 13.54 9.45 9.43
C PHE A 45 14.78 10.07 10.08
N GLU A 46 15.98 9.65 9.69
CA GLU A 46 17.24 10.30 10.09
C GLU A 46 17.28 11.76 9.60
N GLU A 47 16.98 12.03 8.32
CA GLU A 47 16.90 13.40 7.79
C GLU A 47 15.84 14.25 8.51
N PHE A 48 14.69 13.66 8.87
CA PHE A 48 13.66 14.33 9.66
C PHE A 48 14.17 14.68 11.06
N SER A 49 14.81 13.74 11.73
CA SER A 49 15.36 13.94 13.08
C SER A 49 16.45 15.00 13.11
N GLU A 50 17.35 15.01 12.13
CA GLU A 50 18.39 16.04 12.01
C GLU A 50 17.81 17.45 11.83
N LYS A 51 16.75 17.59 11.05
CA LYS A 51 16.14 18.91 10.77
C LYS A 51 15.29 19.46 11.91
N THR A 52 14.65 18.58 12.68
CA THR A 52 13.62 18.98 13.63
C THR A 52 14.04 18.80 15.09
N GLY A 53 15.07 18.00 15.35
CA GLY A 53 15.45 17.56 16.70
C GLY A 53 14.47 16.54 17.31
N ILE A 54 13.47 16.07 16.55
CA ILE A 54 12.50 15.05 16.97
C ILE A 54 13.06 13.67 16.61
N LYS A 55 13.33 12.82 17.58
CA LYS A 55 13.82 11.46 17.32
C LYS A 55 12.69 10.57 16.83
N VAL A 56 12.96 9.77 15.79
CA VAL A 56 12.07 8.69 15.36
C VAL A 56 12.63 7.36 15.84
N ASN A 57 11.81 6.58 16.54
CA ASN A 57 12.09 5.19 16.84
C ASN A 57 11.28 4.31 15.89
N ILE A 58 11.94 3.41 15.17
CA ILE A 58 11.31 2.60 14.11
C ILE A 58 10.93 1.23 14.70
N LEU A 59 9.65 0.91 14.68
CA LEU A 59 9.15 -0.43 14.96
C LEU A 59 8.98 -1.17 13.64
N ALA A 60 9.93 -2.04 13.32
CA ALA A 60 10.03 -2.64 12.01
C ALA A 60 9.51 -4.07 12.01
N PHE A 61 8.59 -4.38 11.08
CA PHE A 61 7.97 -5.71 10.96
C PHE A 61 8.11 -6.26 9.54
N ASN A 62 8.07 -7.57 9.37
CA ASN A 62 7.92 -8.15 8.03
C ASN A 62 6.55 -7.78 7.45
N ASN A 63 6.45 -7.51 6.15
CA ASN A 63 5.22 -7.00 5.54
C ASN A 63 4.03 -7.95 5.76
N ASN A 64 4.26 -9.26 5.64
CA ASN A 64 3.22 -10.28 5.85
C ASN A 64 2.77 -10.40 7.32
N GLN A 65 3.54 -9.85 8.26
CA GLN A 65 3.26 -9.89 9.70
C GLN A 65 2.77 -8.54 10.24
N LEU A 66 3.00 -7.44 9.52
CA LEU A 66 2.69 -6.08 9.96
C LEU A 66 1.25 -5.95 10.49
N LYS A 67 0.26 -6.52 9.79
CA LYS A 67 -1.14 -6.52 10.23
C LYS A 67 -1.32 -7.22 11.58
N SER A 68 -0.85 -8.45 11.71
CA SER A 68 -1.03 -9.24 12.93
C SER A 68 -0.30 -8.62 14.12
N GLU A 69 0.90 -8.08 13.90
CA GLU A 69 1.68 -7.40 14.93
C GLU A 69 0.97 -6.14 15.43
N LEU A 70 0.44 -5.30 14.53
CA LEU A 70 -0.33 -4.12 14.93
C LEU A 70 -1.57 -4.48 15.76
N LEU A 71 -2.26 -5.59 15.44
CA LEU A 71 -3.40 -6.07 16.23
C LEU A 71 -2.95 -6.55 17.63
N LEU A 72 -1.84 -7.26 17.74
CA LEU A 72 -1.27 -7.66 19.03
C LEU A 72 -0.88 -6.45 19.88
N TYR A 73 -0.30 -5.42 19.26
CA TYR A 73 0.01 -4.16 19.93
C TYR A 73 -1.25 -3.41 20.39
N ALA A 74 -2.34 -3.48 19.62
CA ALA A 74 -3.63 -2.93 20.04
C ALA A 74 -4.19 -3.66 21.27
N ASP A 75 -4.17 -4.99 21.27
CA ASP A 75 -4.59 -5.81 22.41
C ASP A 75 -3.74 -5.55 23.67
N ALA A 76 -2.45 -5.28 23.49
CA ALA A 76 -1.53 -4.93 24.55
C ALA A 76 -1.60 -3.45 24.98
N LEU A 77 -2.41 -2.61 24.32
CA LEU A 77 -2.46 -1.15 24.52
C LEU A 77 -1.10 -0.45 24.34
N GLN A 78 -0.30 -0.93 23.38
CA GLN A 78 1.07 -0.49 23.11
C GLN A 78 1.27 0.07 21.71
N LEU A 79 0.19 0.46 21.02
CA LEU A 79 0.25 1.00 19.66
C LEU A 79 1.27 2.17 19.53
N PRO A 80 2.02 2.22 18.41
CA PRO A 80 2.96 3.31 18.13
C PRO A 80 2.24 4.64 17.90
N ASP A 81 2.98 5.76 17.86
CA ASP A 81 2.39 7.07 17.62
C ASP A 81 1.92 7.26 16.16
N ALA A 82 2.61 6.61 15.22
CA ALA A 82 2.23 6.57 13.82
C ALA A 82 2.57 5.22 13.18
N VAL A 83 1.93 4.94 12.06
CA VAL A 83 2.20 3.76 11.23
C VAL A 83 2.28 4.14 9.76
N ILE A 84 3.16 3.47 9.01
CA ILE A 84 3.15 3.48 7.55
C ILE A 84 2.64 2.13 7.07
N ILE A 85 1.44 2.13 6.48
CA ILE A 85 0.70 0.92 6.12
C ILE A 85 0.09 1.04 4.72
N PRO A 86 -0.21 -0.08 4.03
CA PRO A 86 -1.12 -0.09 2.90
C PRO A 86 -2.48 0.52 3.27
N SER A 87 -3.11 1.23 2.33
CA SER A 87 -4.34 1.98 2.59
C SER A 87 -5.51 1.12 3.08
N ASP A 88 -5.56 -0.16 2.70
CA ASP A 88 -6.60 -1.10 3.11
C ASP A 88 -6.57 -1.43 4.61
N TYR A 89 -5.45 -1.19 5.29
CA TYR A 89 -5.36 -1.43 6.73
C TYR A 89 -6.07 -0.35 7.55
N MET A 90 -6.35 0.82 6.95
CA MET A 90 -7.08 1.90 7.64
C MET A 90 -8.50 1.49 8.08
N GLY A 91 -9.06 0.44 7.47
CA GLY A 91 -10.35 -0.13 7.85
C GLY A 91 -10.35 -0.89 9.17
N LEU A 92 -9.19 -1.21 9.75
CA LEU A 92 -9.07 -1.99 10.98
C LEU A 92 -9.50 -1.15 12.19
N THR A 93 -10.67 -1.47 12.74
CA THR A 93 -11.29 -0.69 13.83
C THR A 93 -10.56 -0.82 15.15
N GLU A 94 -9.88 -1.94 15.38
CA GLU A 94 -9.06 -2.25 16.55
C GLU A 94 -7.92 -1.23 16.74
N LEU A 95 -7.43 -0.65 15.64
CA LEU A 95 -6.33 0.31 15.65
C LEU A 95 -6.75 1.74 15.99
N GLN A 96 -8.06 2.06 15.91
CA GLN A 96 -8.63 3.36 16.26
C GLN A 96 -7.88 4.55 15.62
N PHE A 97 -7.71 4.51 14.30
CA PHE A 97 -7.00 5.58 13.58
C PHE A 97 -7.69 6.94 13.71
N SER A 98 -6.94 8.00 14.05
CA SER A 98 -7.44 9.39 14.07
C SER A 98 -8.05 9.79 12.73
N GLN A 99 -9.04 10.69 12.78
CA GLN A 99 -9.48 11.41 11.59
C GLN A 99 -8.41 12.46 11.22
N VAL A 100 -7.87 12.38 10.01
CA VAL A 100 -6.85 13.32 9.53
C VAL A 100 -7.51 14.63 9.09
N PRO A 101 -7.11 15.80 9.63
CA PRO A 101 -7.63 17.07 9.16
C PRO A 101 -7.27 17.33 7.69
N LYS A 102 -8.21 17.84 6.88
CA LYS A 102 -7.93 18.19 5.47
C LYS A 102 -6.75 19.14 5.30
N SER A 103 -6.48 19.99 6.30
CA SER A 103 -5.35 20.92 6.32
C SER A 103 -3.98 20.24 6.42
N TRP A 104 -3.93 18.95 6.77
CA TRP A 104 -2.71 18.16 6.80
C TRP A 104 -2.32 17.61 5.42
N LEU A 105 -3.25 17.60 4.47
CA LEU A 105 -2.98 17.11 3.12
C LEU A 105 -2.31 18.17 2.25
N SER A 106 -1.31 17.74 1.48
CA SER A 106 -0.68 18.57 0.46
C SER A 106 -1.69 18.90 -0.66
N LYS A 107 -1.67 20.15 -1.11
CA LYS A 107 -2.48 20.62 -2.26
C LYS A 107 -2.05 20.01 -3.60
N LYS A 108 -0.91 19.31 -3.63
CA LYS A 108 -0.34 18.65 -4.82
C LYS A 108 -0.84 17.22 -5.03
N LEU A 109 -1.68 16.72 -4.13
CA LEU A 109 -2.31 15.42 -4.27
C LEU A 109 -3.46 15.49 -5.29
N THR A 110 -3.61 14.45 -6.10
CA THR A 110 -4.76 14.32 -6.99
C THR A 110 -5.98 13.80 -6.23
N GLN A 111 -7.19 14.02 -6.77
CA GLN A 111 -8.42 13.52 -6.14
C GLN A 111 -8.39 12.01 -5.93
N LYS A 112 -7.87 11.25 -6.90
CA LYS A 112 -7.78 9.79 -6.84
C LYS A 112 -6.93 9.31 -5.66
N VAL A 113 -5.82 10.00 -5.39
CA VAL A 113 -4.93 9.72 -4.25
C VAL A 113 -5.61 10.06 -2.93
N ILE A 114 -6.33 11.18 -2.87
CA ILE A 114 -7.09 11.57 -1.68
C ILE A 114 -8.20 10.57 -1.37
N GLU A 115 -8.97 10.12 -2.36
CA GLU A 115 -10.03 9.13 -2.13
C GLU A 115 -9.50 7.82 -1.55
N ASN A 116 -8.32 7.38 -1.99
CA ASN A 116 -7.68 6.18 -1.46
C ASN A 116 -7.08 6.36 -0.05
N SER A 117 -7.17 7.55 0.54
CA SER A 117 -6.83 7.81 1.95
C SER A 117 -8.05 7.87 2.88
N LYS A 118 -9.23 7.49 2.37
CA LYS A 118 -10.48 7.50 3.13
C LYS A 118 -10.97 6.11 3.51
N VAL A 119 -11.71 6.07 4.62
CA VAL A 119 -12.56 4.95 5.07
C VAL A 119 -13.92 5.55 5.42
N ASN A 120 -15.00 4.99 4.87
CA ASN A 120 -16.37 5.49 5.09
C ASN A 120 -16.53 7.01 4.80
N GLY A 121 -15.77 7.54 3.83
CA GLY A 121 -15.79 8.96 3.45
C GLY A 121 -14.92 9.88 4.31
N GLU A 122 -14.30 9.38 5.37
CA GLU A 122 -13.43 10.16 6.27
C GLU A 122 -11.96 9.88 6.00
N LEU A 123 -11.12 10.92 6.07
CA LEU A 123 -9.66 10.77 5.94
C LEU A 123 -9.11 10.07 7.17
N ARG A 124 -8.46 8.91 6.98
CA ARG A 124 -7.87 8.11 8.06
C ARG A 124 -6.35 7.95 7.95
N GLY A 125 -5.77 8.50 6.90
CA GLY A 125 -4.32 8.53 6.70
C GLY A 125 -3.90 9.65 5.74
N VAL A 126 -2.61 9.96 5.74
CA VAL A 126 -1.99 10.86 4.77
C VAL A 126 -1.28 10.01 3.72
N PRO A 127 -1.67 10.05 2.44
CA PRO A 127 -1.01 9.28 1.40
C PRO A 127 0.39 9.85 1.15
N ILE A 128 1.42 9.03 1.34
CA ILE A 128 2.83 9.41 1.14
C ILE A 128 3.44 8.75 -0.08
N MET A 129 2.88 7.63 -0.53
CA MET A 129 3.23 6.92 -1.75
C MET A 129 1.94 6.47 -2.42
N TYR A 130 1.88 6.52 -3.75
CA TYR A 130 0.70 6.06 -4.49
C TYR A 130 1.13 5.22 -5.68
N GLY A 131 0.59 4.01 -5.78
CA GLY A 131 1.00 3.03 -6.76
C GLY A 131 0.34 1.71 -6.50
N ASN A 132 1.14 0.64 -6.44
CA ASN A 132 0.65 -0.71 -6.20
C ASN A 132 -0.44 -1.11 -7.21
N HIS A 133 -0.09 -1.10 -8.50
CA HIS A 133 -0.97 -1.54 -9.59
C HIS A 133 -0.26 -2.53 -10.49
N LEU A 134 -1.04 -3.46 -11.05
CA LEU A 134 -0.59 -4.43 -12.04
C LEU A 134 -0.43 -3.79 -13.42
N VAL A 135 0.60 -4.23 -14.13
CA VAL A 135 0.88 -3.93 -15.53
C VAL A 135 1.31 -5.20 -16.25
N LEU A 136 1.38 -5.14 -17.59
CA LEU A 136 1.98 -6.19 -18.40
C LEU A 136 3.45 -5.87 -18.66
N TYR A 137 4.36 -6.61 -18.04
CA TYR A 137 5.77 -6.62 -18.43
C TYR A 137 5.97 -7.55 -19.62
N TYR A 138 6.87 -7.17 -20.54
CA TYR A 138 7.30 -8.04 -21.63
C TYR A 138 8.78 -7.83 -21.95
N ASN A 139 9.43 -8.89 -22.41
CA ASN A 139 10.84 -8.89 -22.77
C ASN A 139 11.00 -8.68 -24.28
N ARG A 140 11.50 -7.50 -24.69
CA ARG A 140 11.70 -7.15 -26.10
C ARG A 140 12.72 -8.00 -26.84
N ALA A 141 13.62 -8.68 -26.12
CA ALA A 141 14.52 -9.66 -26.72
C ALA A 141 13.80 -10.94 -27.17
N LEU A 142 12.61 -11.23 -26.62
CA LEU A 142 11.81 -12.41 -26.95
C LEU A 142 10.61 -12.06 -27.85
N VAL A 143 9.91 -10.96 -27.53
CA VAL A 143 8.67 -10.56 -28.22
C VAL A 143 8.64 -9.05 -28.50
N PRO A 144 8.32 -8.62 -29.74
CA PRO A 144 8.40 -7.21 -30.11
C PRO A 144 7.22 -6.35 -29.64
N HIS A 145 6.08 -6.97 -29.32
CA HIS A 145 4.82 -6.27 -29.02
C HIS A 145 4.14 -6.87 -27.79
N PRO A 146 3.43 -6.06 -26.98
CA PRO A 146 2.65 -6.57 -25.87
C PRO A 146 1.40 -7.32 -26.35
N ILE A 147 0.89 -8.23 -25.52
CA ILE A 147 -0.47 -8.74 -25.67
C ILE A 147 -1.44 -7.58 -25.46
N THR A 148 -2.29 -7.29 -26.44
CA THR A 148 -3.35 -6.27 -26.30
C THR A 148 -4.70 -6.89 -25.97
N ASP A 149 -4.96 -8.12 -26.41
CA ASP A 149 -6.17 -8.92 -26.12
C ASP A 149 -5.80 -10.31 -25.65
N LEU A 150 -5.95 -10.54 -24.35
CA LEU A 150 -5.62 -11.79 -23.70
C LEU A 150 -6.55 -12.92 -24.12
N GLN A 151 -7.83 -12.64 -24.42
CA GLN A 151 -8.77 -13.68 -24.85
C GLN A 151 -8.39 -14.20 -26.24
N SER A 152 -8.10 -13.31 -27.18
CA SER A 152 -7.62 -13.71 -28.51
C SER A 152 -6.28 -14.43 -28.41
N TYR A 153 -5.38 -13.95 -27.53
CA TYR A 153 -4.07 -14.57 -27.32
C TYR A 153 -4.18 -16.01 -26.80
N THR A 154 -5.04 -16.28 -25.81
CA THR A 154 -5.23 -17.63 -25.26
C THR A 154 -5.89 -18.59 -26.26
N GLN A 155 -6.73 -18.07 -27.17
CA GLN A 155 -7.39 -18.88 -28.20
C GLN A 155 -6.47 -19.21 -29.40
N GLN A 156 -5.54 -18.31 -29.73
CA GLN A 156 -4.68 -18.44 -30.90
C GLN A 156 -3.33 -19.09 -30.58
N THR A 157 -2.92 -19.06 -29.31
CA THR A 157 -1.61 -19.55 -28.89
C THR A 157 -1.73 -20.97 -28.36
N VAL A 158 -1.32 -21.94 -29.17
CA VAL A 158 -1.02 -23.30 -28.71
C VAL A 158 0.47 -23.33 -28.37
N ALA A 159 0.79 -23.51 -27.09
CA ALA A 159 2.16 -23.42 -26.61
C ALA A 159 2.59 -24.70 -25.90
N ASP A 160 3.70 -25.30 -26.32
CA ASP A 160 4.29 -26.46 -25.62
C ASP A 160 4.77 -26.10 -24.20
N LYS A 161 4.94 -24.79 -23.93
CA LYS A 161 5.33 -24.25 -22.63
C LYS A 161 4.57 -22.94 -22.36
N PRO A 162 4.20 -22.67 -21.09
CA PRO A 162 3.60 -21.42 -20.69
C PRO A 162 4.47 -20.21 -21.08
N THR A 163 3.84 -19.20 -21.69
CA THR A 163 4.48 -17.98 -22.22
C THR A 163 4.15 -16.74 -21.39
N LEU A 164 3.06 -16.77 -20.63
CA LEU A 164 2.58 -15.68 -19.79
C LEU A 164 2.69 -16.05 -18.31
N GLY A 165 3.42 -15.23 -17.56
CA GLY A 165 3.39 -15.28 -16.11
C GLY A 165 2.14 -14.62 -15.56
N TRP A 166 1.37 -15.36 -14.77
CA TRP A 166 0.15 -14.88 -14.13
C TRP A 166 0.00 -15.53 -12.75
N ASN A 167 -0.04 -14.74 -11.67
CA ASN A 167 -0.12 -15.27 -10.31
C ASN A 167 -1.55 -15.70 -9.97
N PHE A 168 -1.95 -16.86 -10.49
CA PHE A 168 -3.35 -17.24 -10.70
C PHE A 168 -4.21 -17.30 -9.44
N TYR A 169 -3.71 -17.88 -8.36
CA TYR A 169 -4.48 -17.99 -7.12
C TYR A 169 -4.44 -16.73 -6.25
N GLU A 170 -3.70 -15.68 -6.65
CA GLU A 170 -3.78 -14.41 -5.96
C GLU A 170 -4.97 -13.57 -6.42
N MET A 171 -5.86 -13.26 -5.48
CA MET A 171 -7.12 -12.59 -5.83
C MET A 171 -6.92 -11.16 -6.30
N TYR A 172 -5.77 -10.56 -6.00
CA TYR A 172 -5.36 -9.27 -6.55
C TYR A 172 -5.14 -9.31 -8.07
N TRP A 173 -4.80 -10.47 -8.65
CA TRP A 173 -4.78 -10.67 -10.11
C TRP A 173 -6.17 -10.98 -10.64
N PHE A 174 -6.93 -11.85 -9.96
CA PHE A 174 -8.31 -12.16 -10.35
C PHE A 174 -9.20 -10.91 -10.44
N VAL A 175 -9.02 -9.94 -9.51
CA VAL A 175 -9.84 -8.73 -9.45
C VAL A 175 -9.81 -7.93 -10.75
N THR A 176 -8.77 -8.07 -11.59
CA THR A 176 -8.71 -7.36 -12.87
C THR A 176 -9.81 -7.80 -13.82
N PHE A 177 -10.22 -9.08 -13.76
CA PHE A 177 -11.36 -9.62 -14.52
C PHE A 177 -12.69 -9.13 -13.96
N ALA A 178 -12.83 -9.09 -12.63
CA ALA A 178 -14.03 -8.57 -11.99
C ALA A 178 -14.23 -7.07 -12.32
N ASN A 179 -13.17 -6.27 -12.18
CA ASN A 179 -13.18 -4.83 -12.47
C ASN A 179 -13.47 -4.50 -13.94
N ALA A 180 -13.12 -5.40 -14.87
CA ALA A 180 -13.41 -5.24 -16.29
C ALA A 180 -14.91 -5.29 -16.63
N LEU A 181 -15.70 -5.88 -15.72
CA LEU A 181 -17.13 -6.13 -15.89
C LEU A 181 -17.99 -5.34 -14.90
N GLN A 182 -17.46 -5.06 -13.70
CA GLN A 182 -18.14 -4.34 -12.64
C GLN A 182 -17.13 -3.47 -11.88
N PRO A 183 -17.05 -2.16 -12.16
CA PRO A 183 -16.30 -1.25 -11.32
C PRO A 183 -17.04 -1.14 -9.99
N ASN A 184 -16.35 -1.47 -8.88
CA ASN A 184 -16.83 -1.53 -7.50
C ASN A 184 -17.38 -2.90 -7.06
N LEU A 185 -16.61 -3.55 -6.18
CA LEU A 185 -17.03 -4.76 -5.46
C LEU A 185 -17.83 -4.44 -4.19
N ILE A 186 -17.88 -3.17 -3.78
CA ILE A 186 -18.60 -2.69 -2.61
C ILE A 186 -19.46 -1.52 -3.05
N GLN A 187 -20.75 -1.56 -2.76
CA GLN A 187 -21.69 -0.49 -3.05
C GLN A 187 -22.44 -0.12 -1.78
N ALA A 188 -22.29 1.12 -1.31
CA ALA A 188 -22.89 1.61 -0.06
C ALA A 188 -22.64 0.67 1.13
N GLY A 189 -21.40 0.16 1.26
CA GLY A 189 -21.00 -0.79 2.31
C GLY A 189 -21.45 -2.23 2.08
N VAL A 190 -22.20 -2.52 1.01
CA VAL A 190 -22.68 -3.86 0.69
C VAL A 190 -21.78 -4.52 -0.37
N PRO A 191 -21.18 -5.69 -0.08
CA PRO A 191 -20.40 -6.43 -1.07
C PRO A 191 -21.29 -6.88 -2.25
N GLN A 192 -20.76 -6.81 -3.46
CA GLN A 192 -21.44 -7.13 -4.73
C GLN A 192 -20.75 -8.32 -5.41
N LEU A 193 -20.82 -9.50 -4.78
CA LEU A 193 -20.16 -10.73 -5.23
C LEU A 193 -21.13 -11.70 -5.94
N ASP A 194 -22.42 -11.65 -5.64
CA ASP A 194 -23.45 -12.43 -6.37
C ASP A 194 -24.08 -11.66 -7.54
N THR A 195 -23.26 -11.38 -8.55
CA THR A 195 -23.69 -10.64 -9.75
C THR A 195 -23.40 -11.42 -11.03
N LYS A 196 -24.15 -11.13 -12.10
CA LYS A 196 -23.86 -11.68 -13.44
C LYS A 196 -22.43 -11.34 -13.90
N ALA A 197 -21.94 -10.15 -13.55
CA ALA A 197 -20.59 -9.71 -13.86
C ALA A 197 -19.54 -10.57 -13.13
N MET A 198 -19.71 -10.84 -11.83
CA MET A 198 -18.80 -11.70 -11.09
C MET A 198 -18.81 -13.15 -11.61
N ARG A 199 -19.98 -13.69 -11.97
CA ARG A 199 -20.09 -15.02 -12.58
C ARG A 199 -19.29 -15.08 -13.89
N LEU A 200 -19.48 -14.10 -14.77
CA LEU A 200 -18.73 -14.02 -16.02
C LEU A 200 -17.22 -13.82 -15.78
N ALA A 201 -16.82 -13.05 -14.78
CA ALA A 201 -15.42 -12.89 -14.39
C ALA A 201 -14.79 -14.23 -14.00
N ILE A 202 -15.47 -15.04 -13.17
CA ILE A 202 -15.01 -16.37 -12.76
C ILE A 202 -14.89 -17.31 -13.96
N SER A 203 -15.90 -17.34 -14.85
CA SER A 203 -15.86 -18.17 -16.06
C SER A 203 -14.75 -17.76 -17.04
N ASN A 204 -14.53 -16.46 -17.22
CA ASN A 204 -13.41 -15.94 -18.02
C ASN A 204 -12.06 -16.30 -17.39
N TYR A 205 -11.94 -16.23 -16.06
CA TYR A 205 -10.71 -16.59 -15.36
C TYR A 205 -10.42 -18.09 -15.44
N GLN A 206 -11.44 -18.95 -15.38
CA GLN A 206 -11.30 -20.38 -15.67
C GLN A 206 -10.85 -20.62 -17.13
N SER A 207 -11.34 -19.81 -18.08
CA SER A 207 -10.88 -19.93 -19.47
C SER A 207 -9.40 -19.59 -19.63
N LEU A 208 -8.86 -18.68 -18.81
CA LEU A 208 -7.42 -18.44 -18.74
C LEU A 208 -6.67 -19.67 -18.17
N LEU A 209 -7.19 -20.29 -17.11
CA LEU A 209 -6.63 -21.52 -16.53
C LEU A 209 -6.58 -22.67 -17.53
N ASN A 210 -7.63 -22.82 -18.34
CA ASN A 210 -7.76 -23.89 -19.31
C ASN A 210 -6.91 -23.69 -20.58
N SER A 211 -6.17 -22.58 -20.67
CA SER A 211 -5.28 -22.29 -21.81
C SER A 211 -3.86 -22.75 -21.53
N ASP A 212 -3.09 -23.03 -22.59
CA ASP A 212 -1.70 -23.48 -22.47
C ASP A 212 -0.72 -22.33 -22.16
N VAL A 213 -1.21 -21.08 -22.07
CA VAL A 213 -0.34 -19.90 -21.99
C VAL A 213 0.15 -19.59 -20.58
N ILE A 214 -0.52 -20.09 -19.53
CA ILE A 214 -0.14 -19.87 -18.13
C ILE A 214 0.21 -21.19 -17.41
N ASP A 215 0.94 -21.05 -16.30
CA ASP A 215 1.26 -22.13 -15.37
C ASP A 215 0.69 -21.76 -13.99
N ALA A 216 -0.46 -22.32 -13.63
CA ALA A 216 -1.13 -21.94 -12.38
C ALA A 216 -0.43 -22.51 -11.12
N ASP A 217 0.38 -23.57 -11.27
CA ASP A 217 1.16 -24.16 -10.17
C ASP A 217 2.44 -23.36 -9.88
N CYS A 218 2.92 -22.60 -10.87
CA CYS A 218 4.05 -21.71 -10.71
C CYS A 218 3.63 -20.43 -9.96
N ALA A 219 3.81 -20.43 -8.63
CA ALA A 219 3.55 -19.27 -7.77
C ALA A 219 4.55 -18.11 -8.01
N TYR A 220 4.33 -16.97 -7.33
CA TYR A 220 5.03 -15.70 -7.54
C TYR A 220 6.55 -15.80 -7.77
N GLN A 221 7.31 -16.48 -6.90
CA GLN A 221 8.77 -16.57 -7.02
C GLN A 221 9.20 -17.43 -8.22
N CYS A 222 8.44 -18.47 -8.54
CA CYS A 222 8.64 -19.28 -9.74
C CYS A 222 8.45 -18.41 -11.00
N LEU A 223 7.36 -17.61 -11.06
CA LEU A 223 7.08 -16.70 -12.19
C LEU A 223 8.16 -15.63 -12.35
N MET A 224 8.54 -14.99 -11.22
CA MET A 224 9.62 -14.00 -11.19
C MET A 224 10.92 -14.57 -11.75
N SER A 225 11.31 -15.76 -11.30
CA SER A 225 12.51 -16.44 -11.79
C SER A 225 12.41 -16.79 -13.28
N ARG A 226 11.28 -17.33 -13.74
CA ARG A 226 11.08 -17.71 -15.14
C ARG A 226 11.13 -16.49 -16.06
N PHE A 227 10.48 -15.39 -15.72
CA PHE A 227 10.53 -14.16 -16.53
C PHE A 227 11.95 -13.55 -16.56
N LYS A 228 12.62 -13.45 -15.40
CA LYS A 228 14.02 -12.97 -15.31
C LYS A 228 15.02 -13.83 -16.10
N THR A 229 14.71 -15.09 -16.33
CA THR A 229 15.56 -16.04 -17.08
C THR A 229 15.10 -16.26 -18.53
N GLY A 230 14.15 -15.47 -19.02
CA GLY A 230 13.68 -15.54 -20.41
C GLY A 230 12.85 -16.79 -20.74
N LYS A 231 12.25 -17.42 -19.73
CA LYS A 231 11.35 -18.58 -19.89
C LYS A 231 9.87 -18.20 -19.95
N LEU A 232 9.58 -16.91 -19.91
CA LEU A 232 8.26 -16.30 -20.10
C LEU A 232 8.45 -15.05 -20.96
N ASP A 233 7.60 -14.88 -21.96
CA ASP A 233 7.60 -13.74 -22.87
C ASP A 233 6.96 -12.51 -22.20
N TYR A 234 5.91 -12.78 -21.42
CA TYR A 234 5.07 -11.79 -20.75
C TYR A 234 4.96 -12.11 -19.27
N PHE A 235 4.76 -11.10 -18.45
CA PHE A 235 4.49 -11.26 -17.02
C PHE A 235 3.55 -10.16 -16.53
N VAL A 236 2.34 -10.54 -16.10
CA VAL A 236 1.47 -9.61 -15.37
C VAL A 236 1.94 -9.56 -13.93
N ASN A 237 2.44 -8.41 -13.50
CA ASN A 237 2.91 -8.19 -12.15
C ASN A 237 2.79 -6.69 -11.79
N GLY A 238 3.02 -6.35 -10.53
CA GLY A 238 2.92 -4.98 -10.07
C GLY A 238 4.22 -4.18 -10.16
N ILE A 239 4.10 -2.91 -9.85
CA ILE A 239 5.22 -1.96 -9.80
C ILE A 239 6.37 -2.41 -8.88
N TRP A 240 6.08 -3.16 -7.81
CA TRP A 240 7.10 -3.68 -6.90
C TRP A 240 8.14 -4.58 -7.60
N ALA A 241 7.79 -5.16 -8.76
CA ALA A 241 8.71 -5.95 -9.57
C ALA A 241 9.66 -5.10 -10.43
N TYR A 242 9.34 -3.83 -10.69
CA TYR A 242 9.98 -3.02 -11.72
C TYR A 242 11.50 -3.00 -11.60
N ARG A 243 12.04 -2.66 -10.43
CA ARG A 243 13.49 -2.52 -10.23
C ARG A 243 14.23 -3.83 -10.45
N GLN A 244 13.74 -4.92 -9.86
CA GLN A 244 14.35 -6.24 -10.05
C GLN A 244 14.34 -6.69 -11.51
N LEU A 245 13.27 -6.37 -12.24
CA LEU A 245 13.15 -6.69 -13.66
C LEU A 245 14.04 -5.78 -14.52
N LYS A 246 14.07 -4.47 -14.23
CA LYS A 246 14.87 -3.48 -14.95
C LYS A 246 16.36 -3.76 -14.75
N ASP A 247 16.76 -4.14 -13.55
CA ASP A 247 18.14 -4.53 -13.25
C ASP A 247 18.58 -5.75 -14.04
N LYS A 248 17.68 -6.72 -14.25
CA LYS A 248 17.97 -7.96 -14.95
C LYS A 248 17.91 -7.84 -16.48
N LEU A 249 16.88 -7.18 -17.00
CA LEU A 249 16.58 -7.12 -18.44
C LEU A 249 17.05 -5.82 -19.10
N LYS A 250 17.45 -4.81 -18.32
CA LYS A 250 17.96 -3.53 -18.80
C LYS A 250 17.03 -2.90 -19.83
N ASP A 251 17.49 -2.70 -21.06
CA ASP A 251 16.72 -2.05 -22.12
C ASP A 251 15.76 -2.99 -22.84
N ASP A 252 15.83 -4.29 -22.56
CA ASP A 252 14.85 -5.25 -23.08
C ASP A 252 13.55 -5.24 -22.28
N LEU A 253 13.55 -4.72 -21.05
CA LEU A 253 12.32 -4.56 -20.28
C LEU A 253 11.41 -3.53 -20.93
N ALA A 254 10.19 -3.95 -21.25
CA ALA A 254 9.11 -3.07 -21.65
C ALA A 254 7.84 -3.33 -20.85
N ILE A 255 6.98 -2.31 -20.81
CA ILE A 255 5.75 -2.29 -20.03
C ILE A 255 4.62 -1.81 -20.93
N ALA A 256 3.48 -2.46 -20.79
CA ALA A 256 2.22 -2.05 -21.38
C ALA A 256 1.12 -2.06 -20.31
N PRO A 257 -0.01 -1.37 -20.56
CA PRO A 257 -1.20 -1.57 -19.75
C PRO A 257 -1.65 -3.04 -19.76
N LEU A 258 -2.52 -3.40 -18.81
CA LEU A 258 -3.13 -4.72 -18.82
C LEU A 258 -3.88 -4.95 -20.15
N PRO A 259 -3.83 -6.17 -20.72
CA PRO A 259 -4.58 -6.48 -21.93
C PRO A 259 -6.09 -6.44 -21.66
N ARG A 260 -6.90 -6.33 -22.72
CA ARG A 260 -8.35 -6.62 -22.63
C ARG A 260 -8.61 -8.12 -22.62
N TRP A 261 -9.75 -8.53 -22.11
CA TRP A 261 -10.34 -9.85 -22.33
C TRP A 261 -11.54 -9.68 -23.26
N GLY A 262 -11.35 -9.92 -24.56
CA GLY A 262 -12.37 -9.59 -25.55
C GLY A 262 -12.67 -8.09 -25.52
N ASN A 263 -13.94 -7.68 -25.40
CA ASN A 263 -14.29 -6.26 -25.35
C ASN A 263 -14.12 -5.60 -23.97
N HIS A 264 -13.62 -6.33 -22.96
CA HIS A 264 -13.54 -5.86 -21.58
C HIS A 264 -12.10 -5.52 -21.20
N GLN A 265 -11.81 -4.25 -20.96
CA GLN A 265 -10.49 -3.80 -20.51
C GLN A 265 -10.21 -4.33 -19.09
N LEU A 266 -9.15 -5.12 -18.89
CA LEU A 266 -8.74 -5.53 -17.55
C LEU A 266 -8.18 -4.32 -16.80
N MET A 267 -8.60 -4.16 -15.54
CA MET A 267 -8.31 -2.96 -14.75
C MET A 267 -7.77 -3.36 -13.37
N SER A 268 -6.54 -2.94 -13.07
CA SER A 268 -5.96 -3.14 -11.73
C SER A 268 -6.63 -2.25 -10.70
N LEU A 269 -6.51 -2.64 -9.43
CA LEU A 269 -6.58 -1.67 -8.35
C LEU A 269 -5.28 -0.85 -8.30
N ALA A 270 -5.34 0.30 -7.64
CA ALA A 270 -4.18 1.07 -7.22
C ALA A 270 -4.41 1.55 -5.78
N SER A 271 -3.38 1.46 -4.95
CA SER A 271 -3.45 1.82 -3.54
C SER A 271 -2.30 2.72 -3.11
N SER A 272 -2.48 3.35 -1.97
CA SER A 272 -1.51 4.20 -1.31
C SER A 272 -0.85 3.42 -0.20
N HIS A 273 0.38 3.80 0.13
CA HIS A 273 0.82 3.68 1.50
C HIS A 273 0.56 5.00 2.21
N VAL A 274 -0.03 4.91 3.38
CA VAL A 274 -0.47 6.05 4.17
C VAL A 274 0.33 6.13 5.46
N LEU A 275 0.60 7.36 5.90
CA LEU A 275 0.95 7.66 7.27
C LEU A 275 -0.35 7.84 8.06
N ALA A 276 -0.62 6.93 9.00
CA ALA A 276 -1.83 6.91 9.83
C ALA A 276 -1.47 6.94 11.32
N PHE A 277 -2.42 7.34 12.17
CA PHE A 277 -2.17 7.64 13.58
C PHE A 277 -3.12 6.82 14.46
N PRO A 278 -2.70 5.67 14.99
CA PRO A 278 -3.57 4.81 15.79
C PRO A 278 -3.83 5.43 17.18
N ALA A 279 -4.76 4.84 17.93
CA ALA A 279 -5.10 5.25 19.29
C ALA A 279 -5.41 6.75 19.46
N ASN A 280 -6.05 7.37 18.46
CA ASN A 280 -6.31 8.81 18.40
C ASN A 280 -5.03 9.67 18.57
N GLY A 281 -3.94 9.26 17.94
CA GLY A 281 -2.61 9.87 18.10
C GLY A 281 -2.53 11.35 17.72
N ILE A 282 -3.37 11.84 16.79
CA ILE A 282 -3.41 13.26 16.40
C ILE A 282 -3.81 14.15 17.57
N GLU A 283 -4.78 13.71 18.37
CA GLU A 283 -5.34 14.44 19.50
C GLU A 283 -4.44 14.38 20.75
N SER A 284 -3.38 13.57 20.71
CA SER A 284 -2.42 13.41 21.79
C SER A 284 -1.47 14.62 21.94
N LYS A 285 -0.69 14.63 23.02
CA LYS A 285 0.39 15.62 23.22
C LYS A 285 1.47 15.57 22.12
N LYS A 286 1.58 14.46 21.38
CA LYS A 286 2.53 14.30 20.27
C LYS A 286 1.96 14.79 18.92
N GLY A 287 0.69 15.16 18.84
CA GLY A 287 0.03 15.67 17.63
C GLY A 287 0.83 16.73 16.85
N PRO A 288 1.42 17.75 17.50
CA PRO A 288 2.27 18.73 16.82
C PRO A 288 3.51 18.13 16.15
N TYR A 289 4.14 17.12 16.76
CA TYR A 289 5.30 16.43 16.18
C TYR A 289 4.90 15.52 15.02
N LEU A 290 3.76 14.86 15.14
CA LEU A 290 3.17 14.06 14.06
C LEU A 290 2.84 14.93 12.84
N LYS A 291 2.33 16.15 13.05
CA LYS A 291 2.12 17.11 11.96
C LYS A 291 3.43 17.50 11.26
N LEU A 292 4.52 17.69 12.00
CA LEU A 292 5.83 17.97 11.39
C LEU A 292 6.32 16.79 10.54
N LEU A 293 6.12 15.56 11.00
CA LEU A 293 6.44 14.35 10.21
C LEU A 293 5.60 14.31 8.92
N VAL A 294 4.30 14.60 9.01
CA VAL A 294 3.38 14.69 7.86
C VAL A 294 3.84 15.71 6.83
N ASP A 295 4.25 16.90 7.29
CA ASP A 295 4.74 17.96 6.41
C ASP A 295 6.07 17.58 5.75
N PHE A 296 6.96 16.94 6.50
CA PHE A 296 8.22 16.44 5.99
C PHE A 296 8.01 15.39 4.89
N MET A 297 7.20 14.36 5.15
CA MET A 297 6.96 13.26 4.20
C MET A 297 6.27 13.70 2.92
N GLN A 298 5.42 14.74 2.99
CA GLN A 298 4.75 15.32 1.82
C GLN A 298 5.55 16.45 1.13
N SER A 299 6.70 16.85 1.70
CA SER A 299 7.51 17.91 1.12
C SER A 299 7.97 17.53 -0.28
N GLN A 300 8.10 18.53 -1.17
CA GLN A 300 8.56 18.31 -2.54
C GLN A 300 9.90 17.56 -2.55
N LYS A 301 10.83 17.95 -1.67
CA LYS A 301 12.16 17.32 -1.54
C LYS A 301 12.05 15.83 -1.24
N VAL A 302 11.19 15.43 -0.30
CA VAL A 302 11.00 14.01 0.03
C VAL A 302 10.29 13.28 -1.10
N GLN A 303 9.23 13.86 -1.67
CA GLN A 303 8.48 13.24 -2.76
C GLN A 303 9.34 13.02 -4.02
N ASP A 304 10.26 13.94 -4.35
CA ASP A 304 11.13 13.84 -5.53
C ASP A 304 12.17 12.72 -5.42
N LYS A 305 12.55 12.31 -4.21
CA LYS A 305 13.56 11.27 -3.97
C LYS A 305 13.00 9.89 -3.65
N LEU A 306 11.67 9.74 -3.47
CA LEU A 306 11.03 8.44 -3.15
C LEU A 306 11.33 7.34 -4.17
N TRP A 307 11.37 7.68 -5.44
CA TRP A 307 11.69 6.70 -6.48
C TRP A 307 13.11 6.18 -6.36
N ASP A 308 14.06 7.08 -6.13
CA ASP A 308 15.49 6.77 -6.11
C ASP A 308 15.90 6.05 -4.81
N GLU A 309 15.36 6.50 -3.67
CA GLU A 309 15.69 5.97 -2.34
C GLU A 309 14.83 4.76 -1.95
N LEU A 310 13.51 4.77 -2.25
CA LEU A 310 12.58 3.73 -1.80
C LEU A 310 12.02 2.85 -2.92
N ASN A 311 12.32 3.12 -4.19
CA ASN A 311 11.65 2.44 -5.32
C ASN A 311 10.11 2.58 -5.26
N ALA A 312 9.63 3.71 -4.72
CA ALA A 312 8.21 4.00 -4.56
C ALA A 312 7.79 5.17 -5.46
N LEU A 313 6.60 5.09 -6.03
CA LEU A 313 6.03 6.24 -6.73
C LEU A 313 5.54 7.28 -5.71
N PRO A 314 5.81 8.57 -5.97
CA PRO A 314 5.33 9.64 -5.13
C PRO A 314 3.80 9.76 -5.21
N ALA A 315 3.19 10.15 -4.10
CA ALA A 315 1.78 10.53 -4.06
C ALA A 315 1.53 11.92 -4.69
N ASN A 316 2.57 12.76 -4.72
CA ASN A 316 2.57 14.09 -5.32
C ASN A 316 2.54 14.04 -6.86
N GLY A 317 1.56 14.72 -7.47
CA GLY A 317 1.38 14.74 -8.93
C GLY A 317 2.50 15.44 -9.71
N GLU A 318 3.13 16.47 -9.13
CA GLU A 318 4.28 17.17 -9.73
C GLU A 318 5.51 16.27 -9.76
N SER A 319 5.85 15.63 -8.64
CA SER A 319 6.97 14.67 -8.56
C SER A 319 6.76 13.49 -9.52
N LEU A 320 5.52 12.99 -9.62
CA LEU A 320 5.17 11.93 -10.56
C LEU A 320 5.37 12.37 -12.01
N ALA A 321 5.01 13.61 -12.35
CA ALA A 321 5.24 14.17 -13.68
C ALA A 321 6.73 14.31 -14.01
N GLU A 322 7.56 14.74 -13.05
CA GLU A 322 9.02 14.82 -13.25
C GLU A 322 9.65 13.44 -13.50
N LEU A 323 9.18 12.38 -12.83
CA LEU A 323 9.67 11.01 -13.08
C LEU A 323 9.48 10.59 -14.55
N THR A 324 8.35 10.95 -15.17
CA THR A 324 8.08 10.61 -16.58
C THR A 324 9.01 11.29 -17.58
N LYS A 325 9.70 12.37 -17.17
CA LYS A 325 10.62 13.15 -18.02
C LYS A 325 12.04 12.61 -18.02
N ARG A 326 12.36 11.60 -17.20
CA ARG A 326 13.72 11.04 -17.06
C ARG A 326 14.19 10.16 -18.23
N GLY A 327 13.38 10.02 -19.28
CA GLY A 327 13.74 9.28 -20.50
C GLY A 327 13.61 7.75 -20.40
N ASP A 328 13.23 7.19 -19.25
CA ASP A 328 12.93 5.77 -19.11
C ASP A 328 11.52 5.47 -19.62
N LYS A 329 11.43 4.94 -20.84
CA LYS A 329 10.15 4.61 -21.48
C LYS A 329 9.33 3.59 -20.69
N ALA A 330 9.96 2.61 -20.05
CA ALA A 330 9.24 1.60 -19.28
C ALA A 330 8.62 2.24 -18.03
N LEU A 331 9.38 3.06 -17.30
CA LEU A 331 8.87 3.82 -16.17
C LEU A 331 7.72 4.75 -16.56
N SER A 332 7.84 5.47 -17.68
CA SER A 332 6.77 6.35 -18.14
C SER A 332 5.49 5.57 -18.47
N GLN A 333 5.58 4.36 -19.05
CA GLN A 333 4.42 3.49 -19.29
C GLN A 333 3.83 2.92 -17.99
N LEU A 334 4.68 2.55 -17.03
CA LEU A 334 4.26 2.11 -15.69
C LEU A 334 3.44 3.19 -14.99
N ILE A 335 3.92 4.45 -15.01
CA ILE A 335 3.22 5.61 -14.44
C ILE A 335 1.93 5.90 -15.21
N ALA A 336 1.97 5.90 -16.55
CA ALA A 336 0.79 6.14 -17.38
C ALA A 336 -0.34 5.13 -17.11
N SER A 337 0.02 3.88 -16.80
CA SER A 337 -0.94 2.81 -16.48
C SER A 337 -1.77 3.10 -15.22
N LEU A 338 -1.34 4.01 -14.34
CA LEU A 338 -2.16 4.46 -13.19
C LEU A 338 -3.48 5.11 -13.60
N GLN A 339 -3.59 5.65 -14.82
CA GLN A 339 -4.85 6.21 -15.31
C GLN A 339 -5.89 5.10 -15.59
N GLN A 340 -5.44 3.86 -15.78
CA GLN A 340 -6.27 2.69 -16.06
C GLN A 340 -6.39 1.77 -14.83
N THR A 341 -6.64 2.37 -13.68
CA THR A 341 -6.87 1.64 -12.43
C THR A 341 -8.07 2.18 -11.67
N TYR A 342 -8.66 1.35 -10.81
CA TYR A 342 -9.60 1.80 -9.80
C TYR A 342 -8.89 2.01 -8.46
N PRO A 343 -9.32 2.97 -7.63
CA PRO A 343 -8.81 3.05 -6.26
C PRO A 343 -9.17 1.76 -5.51
N GLN A 344 -8.23 1.23 -4.73
CA GLN A 344 -8.51 0.10 -3.86
C GLN A 344 -9.53 0.51 -2.80
N PRO A 345 -10.60 -0.29 -2.59
CA PRO A 345 -11.50 -0.11 -1.45
C PRO A 345 -10.75 -0.34 -0.14
N ASN A 346 -10.99 0.52 0.86
CA ASN A 346 -10.32 0.48 2.17
C ASN A 346 -11.30 0.15 3.31
N GLU A 347 -12.53 -0.21 2.99
CA GLU A 347 -13.52 -0.62 3.97
C GLU A 347 -13.10 -1.95 4.62
N PRO A 348 -13.31 -2.14 5.94
CA PRO A 348 -12.93 -3.37 6.63
C PRO A 348 -13.48 -4.65 5.98
N ILE A 349 -14.67 -4.55 5.37
CA ILE A 349 -15.32 -5.67 4.68
C ILE A 349 -14.47 -6.24 3.52
N MET A 350 -13.53 -5.46 2.98
CA MET A 350 -12.67 -5.87 1.86
C MET A 350 -11.76 -7.07 2.22
N ALA A 351 -11.31 -7.19 3.48
CA ALA A 351 -10.51 -8.34 3.92
C ALA A 351 -11.28 -9.66 3.74
N TYR A 352 -12.57 -9.67 4.09
CA TYR A 352 -13.43 -10.83 3.88
C TYR A 352 -13.72 -11.09 2.42
N ILE A 353 -13.82 -10.04 1.59
CA ILE A 353 -14.01 -10.18 0.14
C ILE A 353 -12.82 -10.92 -0.49
N TRP A 354 -11.58 -10.59 -0.13
CA TRP A 354 -10.40 -11.29 -0.63
C TRP A 354 -10.43 -12.78 -0.30
N GLU A 355 -10.68 -13.13 0.97
CA GLU A 355 -10.79 -14.53 1.38
C GLU A 355 -11.95 -15.26 0.70
N ALA A 356 -13.09 -14.58 0.56
CA ALA A 356 -14.27 -15.15 -0.06
C ALA A 356 -14.02 -15.47 -1.53
N MET A 357 -13.38 -14.56 -2.27
CA MET A 357 -13.01 -14.79 -3.66
C MET A 357 -12.07 -15.98 -3.81
N LEU A 358 -11.06 -16.10 -2.95
CA LEU A 358 -10.13 -17.25 -3.00
C LEU A 358 -10.85 -18.57 -2.70
N LYS A 359 -11.62 -18.62 -1.61
CA LYS A 359 -12.39 -19.81 -1.21
C LYS A 359 -13.41 -20.19 -2.27
N GLY A 360 -14.12 -19.21 -2.83
CA GLY A 360 -15.10 -19.39 -3.90
C GLY A 360 -14.46 -19.93 -5.17
N LEU A 361 -13.43 -19.25 -5.69
CA LEU A 361 -12.73 -19.67 -6.90
C LEU A 361 -12.17 -21.09 -6.77
N THR A 362 -11.53 -21.40 -5.64
CA THR A 362 -10.95 -22.74 -5.40
C THR A 362 -12.03 -23.83 -5.45
N ARG A 363 -13.20 -23.59 -4.85
CA ARG A 363 -14.32 -24.54 -4.87
C ARG A 363 -14.94 -24.69 -6.27
N TYR A 364 -15.09 -23.59 -6.99
CA TYR A 364 -15.56 -23.61 -8.37
C TYR A 364 -14.65 -24.44 -9.27
N LEU A 365 -13.34 -24.17 -9.22
CA LEU A 365 -12.35 -24.89 -10.02
C LEU A 365 -12.22 -26.36 -9.63
N GLY A 366 -12.45 -26.69 -8.36
CA GLY A 366 -12.54 -28.07 -7.88
C GLY A 366 -13.84 -28.80 -8.25
N GLY A 367 -14.78 -28.16 -8.97
CA GLY A 367 -16.05 -28.75 -9.36
C GLY A 367 -17.05 -28.93 -8.21
N VAL A 368 -16.81 -28.29 -7.06
CA VAL A 368 -17.68 -28.40 -5.87
C VAL A 368 -18.96 -27.59 -6.06
N TYR A 369 -18.88 -26.48 -6.77
CA TYR A 369 -19.98 -25.55 -7.01
C TYR A 369 -20.08 -25.18 -8.50
N SER A 370 -21.30 -24.96 -8.97
CA SER A 370 -21.56 -24.14 -10.16
C SER A 370 -21.06 -22.70 -9.97
N VAL A 371 -21.01 -21.91 -11.04
CA VAL A 371 -20.60 -20.51 -10.94
C VAL A 371 -21.63 -19.69 -10.14
N GLU A 372 -22.91 -20.01 -10.26
CA GLU A 372 -24.00 -19.42 -9.46
C GLU A 372 -23.85 -19.72 -7.98
N GLU A 373 -23.68 -21.00 -7.61
CA GLU A 373 -23.49 -21.41 -6.21
C GLU A 373 -22.22 -20.79 -5.62
N THR A 374 -21.17 -20.66 -6.43
CA THR A 374 -19.93 -20.02 -6.03
C THR A 374 -20.16 -18.56 -5.65
N THR A 375 -20.81 -17.77 -6.51
CA THR A 375 -21.05 -16.35 -6.23
C THR A 375 -22.00 -16.13 -5.07
N GLN A 376 -23.03 -16.97 -4.92
CA GLN A 376 -23.92 -16.99 -3.76
C GLN A 376 -23.15 -17.32 -2.47
N TYR A 377 -22.28 -18.34 -2.50
CA TYR A 377 -21.45 -18.70 -1.37
C TYR A 377 -20.53 -17.55 -0.94
N MET A 378 -19.82 -16.93 -1.90
CA MET A 378 -18.95 -15.78 -1.65
C MET A 378 -19.72 -14.62 -1.01
N GLN A 379 -20.87 -14.27 -1.58
CA GLN A 379 -21.74 -13.22 -1.04
C GLN A 379 -22.19 -13.53 0.39
N PHE A 380 -22.64 -14.76 0.63
CA PHE A 380 -23.14 -15.20 1.93
C PHE A 380 -22.08 -15.09 3.03
N ILE A 381 -20.86 -15.58 2.78
CA ILE A 381 -19.80 -15.57 3.81
C ILE A 381 -19.34 -14.15 4.14
N VAL A 382 -19.26 -13.25 3.17
CA VAL A 382 -18.87 -11.86 3.42
C VAL A 382 -19.98 -11.14 4.19
N THR A 383 -21.24 -11.24 3.76
CA THR A 383 -22.37 -10.63 4.47
C THR A 383 -22.46 -11.10 5.91
N LYS A 384 -22.28 -12.41 6.16
CA LYS A 384 -22.32 -12.98 7.51
C LYS A 384 -21.14 -12.52 8.37
N SER A 385 -19.96 -12.38 7.78
CA SER A 385 -18.76 -11.92 8.51
C SER A 385 -18.88 -10.45 8.91
N GLY A 386 -19.32 -9.58 8.00
CA GLY A 386 -19.54 -8.16 8.29
C GLY A 386 -20.62 -7.90 9.36
N GLN A 387 -21.68 -8.72 9.40
CA GLN A 387 -22.69 -8.64 10.48
C GLN A 387 -22.13 -8.99 11.86
N ASN A 388 -21.13 -9.86 11.94
CA ASN A 388 -20.52 -10.25 13.21
C ASN A 388 -19.54 -9.19 13.71
N GLU A 389 -18.80 -8.50 12.82
CA GLU A 389 -17.94 -7.38 13.19
C GLU A 389 -18.73 -6.18 13.74
N SER A 390 -19.83 -5.81 13.10
CA SER A 390 -20.67 -4.71 13.61
C SER A 390 -21.18 -5.01 15.04
N LYS A 391 -21.46 -6.28 15.34
CA LYS A 391 -21.86 -6.70 16.69
C LYS A 391 -20.72 -6.68 17.70
N SER A 392 -19.47 -6.89 17.30
CA SER A 392 -18.32 -6.82 18.21
C SER A 392 -17.87 -5.39 18.46
N GLN A 393 -18.03 -4.48 17.49
CA GLN A 393 -17.72 -3.04 17.65
C GLN A 393 -18.72 -2.28 18.54
N HIS A 394 -19.90 -2.86 18.81
CA HIS A 394 -20.93 -2.32 19.69
C HIS A 394 -20.99 -2.98 21.07
N ARG A 395 -20.03 -3.86 21.38
CA ARG A 395 -19.76 -4.35 22.74
C ARG A 395 -18.57 -3.60 23.31
#